data_AF-A0A7J8I8X4-F1
#
_entry.id   AF-A0A7J8I8X4-F1
#
_cell.length_a   1.000
_cell.length_b   1.000
_cell.length_c   1.000
_cell.angle_alpha   90.00
_cell.angle_beta   90.00
_cell.angle_gamma   90.00
#
_symmetry.space_group_name_H-M   'P 1'
#
loop_
_entity.id
_entity.type
_entity.pdbx_description
1 polymer ?
#
loop_
_entity_poly.entity_id
_entity_poly.type
_entity_poly.pdbx_seq_one_letter_code
_entity_poly.pdbx_strand_id
1 'polypeptide(L)'
;MARYKTLVSMHSDLMQSAQEGQEKIERAKARLARYMEEKDDEVLQHNNELARLQMRFDRARSDVIIWESRWAHIQNTAAKKTLLLGTIKMATLNLFQIVSKQLKETTEVSLEDTHKQLDMIQQFIQDLTDIWAEVKKKDQQQIRV
;
A
#
# COMPACT_ATOMS: atom_id res chain seq x y z
N MET A 1 -57.86 54.41 -58.44
CA MET A 1 -56.64 54.96 -57.81
C MET A 1 -56.51 54.59 -56.32
N ALA A 2 -57.54 54.73 -55.48
CA ALA A 2 -57.47 54.40 -54.04
C ALA A 2 -57.11 52.92 -53.73
N ARG A 3 -57.76 51.94 -54.40
CA ARG A 3 -57.49 50.50 -54.19
C ARG A 3 -56.05 50.09 -54.48
N TYR A 4 -55.46 50.63 -55.53
CA TYR A 4 -54.07 50.37 -55.91
C TYR A 4 -53.10 50.87 -54.84
N LYS A 5 -53.32 52.09 -54.32
CA LYS A 5 -52.50 52.67 -53.25
C LYS A 5 -52.54 51.84 -51.96
N THR A 6 -53.72 51.36 -51.57
CA THR A 6 -53.88 50.48 -50.40
C THR A 6 -53.13 49.16 -50.58
N LEU A 7 -53.21 48.55 -51.76
CA LEU A 7 -52.51 47.30 -52.05
C LEU A 7 -50.98 47.46 -52.00
N VAL A 8 -50.46 48.56 -52.56
CA VAL A 8 -49.02 48.87 -52.53
C VAL A 8 -48.54 49.11 -51.09
N SER A 9 -49.32 49.83 -50.26
CA SER A 9 -48.99 50.03 -48.85
C SER A 9 -48.94 48.70 -48.08
N MET A 10 -49.96 47.86 -48.24
CA MET A 10 -50.04 46.57 -47.57
C MET A 10 -48.91 45.63 -48.00
N HIS A 11 -48.53 45.65 -49.28
CA HIS A 11 -47.38 44.89 -49.77
C HIS A 11 -46.07 45.37 -49.13
N SER A 12 -45.88 46.69 -49.00
CA SER A 12 -44.72 47.26 -48.31
C SER A 12 -44.66 46.83 -46.84
N ASP A 13 -45.78 46.89 -46.13
CA ASP A 13 -45.86 46.50 -44.71
C ASP A 13 -45.55 45.01 -44.52
N LEU A 14 -46.05 44.15 -45.42
CA LEU A 14 -45.76 42.72 -45.40
C LEU A 14 -44.28 42.43 -45.68
N MET A 15 -43.68 43.12 -46.65
CA MET A 15 -42.26 42.98 -46.96
C MET A 15 -41.38 43.42 -45.78
N GLN A 16 -41.73 44.53 -45.14
CA GLN A 16 -41.04 44.98 -43.93
C GLN A 16 -41.16 43.97 -42.79
N SER A 17 -42.37 43.46 -42.53
CA SER A 17 -42.59 42.45 -41.48
C SER A 17 -41.83 41.15 -41.74
N ALA A 18 -41.78 40.70 -43.00
CA ALA A 18 -41.02 39.53 -43.40
C ALA A 18 -39.51 39.75 -43.18
N GLN A 19 -38.98 40.93 -43.54
CA GLN A 19 -37.58 41.28 -43.30
C GLN A 19 -37.26 41.31 -41.80
N GLU A 20 -38.10 41.94 -40.98
CA GLU A 20 -37.92 41.96 -39.52
C GLU A 20 -37.98 40.55 -38.92
N GLY A 21 -38.85 39.68 -39.43
CA GLY A 21 -38.93 38.27 -39.05
C GLY A 21 -37.64 37.52 -39.39
N GLN A 22 -37.11 37.73 -40.59
CA GLN A 22 -35.87 37.12 -41.03
C GLN A 22 -34.68 37.60 -40.18
N GLU A 23 -34.58 38.89 -39.88
CA GLU A 23 -33.53 39.42 -39.00
C GLU A 23 -33.60 38.82 -37.59
N LYS A 24 -34.80 38.62 -37.05
CA LYS A 24 -34.97 37.96 -35.73
C LYS A 24 -34.49 36.51 -35.77
N ILE A 25 -34.79 35.78 -36.85
CA ILE A 25 -34.32 34.40 -37.05
C ILE A 25 -32.79 34.36 -37.14
N GLU A 26 -32.17 35.22 -37.94
CA GLU A 26 -30.72 35.23 -38.10
C GLU A 26 -30.01 35.63 -36.79
N ARG A 27 -30.55 36.59 -36.03
CA ARG A 27 -30.04 36.92 -34.69
C ARG A 27 -30.17 35.74 -33.72
N ALA A 28 -31.27 34.98 -33.78
CA ALA A 28 -31.47 33.81 -32.93
C ALA A 28 -30.50 32.67 -33.28
N LYS A 29 -30.29 32.39 -34.57
CA LYS A 29 -29.30 31.41 -35.05
C LYS A 29 -27.89 31.78 -34.60
N ALA A 30 -27.50 33.06 -34.75
CA ALA A 30 -26.18 33.53 -34.34
C ALA A 30 -25.96 33.37 -32.82
N ARG A 31 -26.98 33.66 -32.00
CA ARG A 31 -26.91 33.42 -30.54
C ARG A 31 -26.80 31.93 -30.21
N LEU A 32 -27.56 31.08 -30.88
CA LEU A 32 -27.51 29.64 -30.66
C LEU A 32 -26.13 29.06 -31.03
N ALA A 33 -25.57 29.48 -32.17
CA ALA A 33 -24.25 29.03 -32.61
C ALA A 33 -23.16 29.39 -31.59
N ARG A 34 -23.16 30.63 -31.09
CA ARG A 34 -22.22 31.06 -30.03
C ARG A 34 -22.40 30.28 -28.75
N TYR A 35 -23.64 30.08 -28.31
CA TYR A 35 -23.92 29.29 -27.12
C TYR A 35 -23.44 27.84 -27.25
N MET A 36 -23.63 27.22 -28.43
CA MET A 36 -23.12 25.88 -28.68
C MET A 36 -21.58 25.83 -28.64
N GLU A 37 -20.90 26.78 -29.27
CA GLU A 37 -19.44 26.88 -29.26
C GLU A 37 -18.89 27.04 -27.84
N GLU A 38 -19.48 27.96 -27.05
CA GLU A 38 -19.13 28.15 -25.64
C GLU A 38 -19.31 26.85 -24.82
N LYS A 39 -20.39 26.10 -25.09
CA LYS A 39 -20.65 24.84 -24.38
C LYS A 39 -19.75 23.70 -24.82
N ASP A 40 -19.39 23.63 -26.08
CA ASP A 40 -18.43 22.65 -26.58
C ASP A 40 -17.04 22.90 -25.96
N ASP A 41 -16.63 24.16 -25.84
CA ASP A 41 -15.39 24.55 -25.17
C ASP A 41 -15.40 24.20 -23.67
N GLU A 42 -16.51 24.47 -22.97
CA GLU A 42 -16.69 24.07 -21.56
C GLU A 42 -16.58 22.54 -21.39
N VAL A 43 -17.22 21.77 -22.27
CA VAL A 43 -17.16 20.30 -22.25
C VAL A 43 -15.73 19.81 -22.48
N LEU A 44 -15.00 20.39 -23.43
CA LEU A 44 -13.60 20.05 -23.69
C LEU A 44 -12.72 20.37 -22.47
N GLN A 45 -12.93 21.51 -21.82
CA GLN A 45 -12.21 21.87 -20.61
C GLN A 45 -12.45 20.87 -19.48
N HIS A 46 -13.71 20.50 -19.23
CA HIS A 46 -14.06 19.52 -18.20
C HIS A 46 -13.51 18.12 -18.51
N ASN A 47 -13.53 17.69 -19.77
CA ASN A 47 -12.94 16.42 -20.17
C ASN A 47 -11.43 16.37 -19.94
N ASN A 48 -10.72 17.47 -20.24
CA ASN A 48 -9.29 17.58 -19.97
C ASN A 48 -8.99 17.54 -18.46
N GLU A 49 -9.80 18.21 -17.65
CA GLU A 49 -9.65 18.15 -16.20
C GLU A 49 -9.93 16.76 -15.65
N LEU A 50 -10.97 16.09 -16.13
CA LEU A 50 -11.32 14.72 -15.76
C LEU A 50 -10.18 13.76 -16.12
N ALA A 51 -9.62 13.84 -17.33
CA ALA A 51 -8.49 13.03 -17.74
C ALA A 51 -7.26 13.25 -16.86
N ARG A 52 -6.97 14.51 -16.50
CA ARG A 52 -5.87 14.86 -15.59
C ARG A 52 -6.08 14.27 -14.19
N LEU A 53 -7.29 14.37 -13.66
CA LEU A 53 -7.64 13.81 -12.35
C LEU A 53 -7.55 12.29 -12.35
N GLN A 54 -8.04 11.64 -13.40
CA GLN A 54 -7.96 10.19 -13.57
C GLN A 54 -6.50 9.72 -13.60
N MET A 55 -5.63 10.39 -14.35
CA MET A 55 -4.19 10.05 -14.40
C MET A 55 -3.52 10.18 -13.02
N ARG A 56 -3.88 11.21 -12.25
CA ARG A 56 -3.37 11.39 -10.87
C ARG A 56 -3.88 10.31 -9.93
N PHE A 57 -5.15 9.95 -10.05
CA PHE A 57 -5.76 8.87 -9.28
C PHE A 57 -5.09 7.53 -9.59
N ASP A 58 -4.91 7.18 -10.85
CA ASP A 58 -4.30 5.91 -11.26
C ASP A 58 -2.85 5.80 -10.79
N ARG A 59 -2.09 6.91 -10.84
CA ARG A 59 -0.73 6.97 -10.28
C ARG A 59 -0.74 6.73 -8.77
N ALA A 60 -1.58 7.47 -8.03
CA ALA A 60 -1.66 7.33 -6.58
C ALA A 60 -2.09 5.91 -6.18
N ARG A 61 -3.04 5.31 -6.92
CA ARG A 61 -3.48 3.94 -6.72
C ARG A 61 -2.37 2.93 -6.98
N SER A 62 -1.59 3.13 -8.04
CA SER A 62 -0.41 2.29 -8.32
C SER A 62 0.62 2.36 -7.18
N ASP A 63 0.89 3.56 -6.67
CA ASP A 63 1.83 3.74 -5.55
C ASP A 63 1.34 3.03 -4.28
N VAL A 64 0.05 3.14 -3.97
CA VAL A 64 -0.57 2.42 -2.84
C VAL A 64 -0.34 0.92 -2.94
N ILE A 65 -0.63 0.31 -4.10
CA ILE A 65 -0.44 -1.15 -4.29
C ILE A 65 1.02 -1.56 -4.06
N ILE A 66 1.98 -0.76 -4.53
CA ILE A 66 3.41 -1.04 -4.33
C ILE A 66 3.76 -1.02 -2.83
N TRP A 67 3.26 -0.01 -2.11
CA TRP A 67 3.53 0.13 -0.68
C TRP A 67 2.82 -0.93 0.17
N GLU A 68 1.59 -1.30 -0.17
CA GLU A 68 0.87 -2.40 0.47
C GLU A 68 1.62 -3.73 0.31
N SER A 69 2.13 -4.01 -0.89
CA SER A 69 2.94 -5.21 -1.15
C SER A 69 4.23 -5.23 -0.31
N ARG A 70 4.95 -4.10 -0.26
CA ARG A 70 6.16 -3.95 0.57
C ARG A 70 5.84 -4.10 2.05
N TRP A 71 4.77 -3.48 2.51
CA TRP A 71 4.32 -3.57 3.89
C TRP A 71 3.96 -5.01 4.28
N ALA A 72 3.20 -5.72 3.46
CA ALA A 72 2.88 -7.12 3.66
C ALA A 72 4.14 -8.00 3.72
N HIS A 73 5.13 -7.73 2.87
CA HIS A 73 6.41 -8.45 2.92
C HIS A 73 7.19 -8.21 4.22
N ILE A 74 7.23 -6.96 4.70
CA ILE A 74 7.85 -6.61 5.98
C ILE A 74 7.14 -7.31 7.13
N GLN A 75 5.81 -7.27 7.17
CA GLN A 75 5.00 -7.92 8.20
C GLN A 75 5.22 -9.44 8.21
N ASN A 76 5.20 -10.09 7.04
CA ASN A 76 5.47 -11.52 6.92
C ASN A 76 6.87 -11.88 7.42
N THR A 77 7.87 -11.08 7.08
CA THR A 77 9.25 -11.30 7.54
C THR A 77 9.37 -11.10 9.05
N ALA A 78 8.74 -10.07 9.60
CA ALA A 78 8.70 -9.82 11.04
C ALA A 78 8.00 -10.97 11.78
N ALA A 79 6.85 -11.44 11.29
CA ALA A 79 6.12 -12.57 11.87
C ALA A 79 6.98 -13.86 11.88
N LYS A 80 7.68 -14.16 10.78
CA LYS A 80 8.61 -15.31 10.71
C LYS A 80 9.76 -15.17 11.72
N LYS A 81 10.37 -13.98 11.83
CA LYS A 81 11.45 -13.72 12.79
C LYS A 81 10.98 -13.82 14.25
N THR A 82 9.79 -13.29 14.56
CA THR A 82 9.18 -13.38 15.88
C THR A 82 8.89 -14.82 16.26
N LEU A 83 8.33 -15.61 15.34
CA LEU A 83 8.08 -17.04 15.56
C LEU A 83 9.39 -17.78 15.82
N LEU A 84 10.40 -17.59 14.96
CA LEU A 84 11.71 -18.23 15.13
C LEU A 84 12.37 -17.85 16.46
N LEU A 85 12.34 -16.58 16.84
CA LEU A 85 12.85 -16.11 18.12
C LEU A 85 12.12 -16.79 19.29
N GLY A 86 10.80 -16.87 19.24
CA GLY A 86 10.00 -17.60 20.23
C GLY A 86 10.38 -19.07 20.33
N THR A 87 10.56 -19.76 19.18
CA THR A 87 11.00 -21.15 19.15
C THR A 87 12.38 -21.33 19.76
N ILE A 88 13.35 -20.46 19.44
CA ILE A 88 14.69 -20.48 20.02
C ILE A 88 14.61 -20.29 21.53
N LYS A 89 13.88 -19.26 22.00
CA LYS A 89 13.68 -19.01 23.45
C LYS A 89 13.12 -20.23 24.17
N MET A 90 12.08 -20.87 23.61
CA MET A 90 11.46 -22.04 24.22
C MET A 90 12.41 -23.25 24.24
N ALA A 91 13.12 -23.51 23.16
CA ALA A 91 14.09 -24.60 23.10
C ALA A 91 15.24 -24.39 24.10
N THR A 92 15.78 -23.17 24.17
CA THR A 92 16.79 -22.79 25.16
C THR A 92 16.27 -22.98 26.58
N LEU A 93 15.09 -22.46 26.90
CA LEU A 93 14.52 -22.59 28.25
C LEU A 93 14.34 -24.07 28.64
N ASN A 94 13.86 -24.90 27.72
CA ASN A 94 13.70 -26.34 27.96
C ASN A 94 15.05 -27.01 28.26
N LEU A 95 16.10 -26.70 27.49
CA LEU A 95 17.45 -27.24 27.73
C LEU A 95 18.03 -26.74 29.06
N PHE A 96 17.85 -25.46 29.36
CA PHE A 96 18.32 -24.85 30.60
C PHE A 96 17.68 -25.52 31.83
N GLN A 97 16.36 -25.76 31.80
CA GLN A 97 15.66 -26.47 32.87
C GLN A 97 16.22 -27.88 33.11
N ILE A 98 16.64 -28.59 32.05
CA ILE A 98 17.30 -29.88 32.17
C ILE A 98 18.65 -29.74 32.88
N VAL A 99 19.48 -28.77 32.46
CA VAL A 99 20.79 -28.48 33.05
C VAL A 99 20.67 -28.10 34.53
N SER A 100 19.81 -27.13 34.86
CA SER A 100 19.55 -26.70 36.24
C SER A 100 19.12 -27.87 37.14
N LYS A 101 18.24 -28.75 36.62
CA LYS A 101 17.81 -29.95 37.36
C LYS A 101 18.97 -30.91 37.65
N GLN A 102 19.91 -31.08 36.72
CA GLN A 102 21.08 -31.95 36.93
C GLN A 102 22.08 -31.35 37.91
N LEU A 103 22.29 -30.03 37.87
CA LEU A 103 23.16 -29.30 38.78
C LEU A 103 22.59 -29.23 40.22
N LYS A 104 21.30 -29.56 40.41
CA LYS A 104 20.57 -29.43 41.68
C LYS A 104 20.61 -28.00 42.27
N GLU A 105 20.94 -27.01 41.44
CA GLU A 105 20.97 -25.62 41.82
C GLU A 105 19.60 -24.98 41.61
N THR A 106 19.10 -24.27 42.62
CA THR A 106 18.11 -23.21 42.40
C THR A 106 18.81 -22.06 41.67
N THR A 107 18.83 -22.14 40.35
CA THR A 107 19.46 -21.12 39.53
C THR A 107 18.58 -19.87 39.46
N GLU A 108 19.06 -18.71 39.94
CA GLU A 108 18.36 -17.40 39.87
C GLU A 108 18.42 -16.77 38.46
N VAL A 109 18.31 -17.57 37.40
CA VAL A 109 18.28 -17.04 36.03
C VAL A 109 16.82 -16.76 35.64
N SER A 110 16.58 -15.54 35.16
CA SER A 110 15.27 -15.13 34.67
C SER A 110 14.82 -16.00 33.48
N LEU A 111 13.52 -16.31 33.42
CA LEU A 111 12.91 -17.04 32.31
C LEU A 111 13.06 -16.33 30.97
N GLU A 112 13.19 -14.99 30.98
CA GLU A 112 13.36 -14.16 29.78
C GLU A 112 14.83 -13.91 29.39
N ASP A 113 15.79 -14.29 30.24
CA ASP A 113 17.22 -14.08 29.99
C ASP A 113 17.82 -15.25 29.20
N THR A 114 17.45 -15.32 27.92
CA THR A 114 17.88 -16.39 27.01
C THR A 114 19.40 -16.46 26.85
N HIS A 115 20.12 -15.35 26.97
CA HIS A 115 21.58 -15.35 26.84
C HIS A 115 22.24 -16.06 28.01
N LYS A 116 21.88 -15.71 29.26
CA LYS A 116 22.42 -16.41 30.43
C LYS A 116 22.05 -17.89 30.46
N GLN A 117 20.84 -18.23 30.03
CA GLN A 117 20.42 -19.62 29.89
C GLN A 117 21.35 -20.39 28.92
N LEU A 118 21.68 -19.79 27.77
CA LEU A 118 22.62 -20.38 26.80
C LEU A 118 24.03 -20.50 27.38
N ASP A 119 24.53 -19.48 28.08
CA ASP A 119 25.87 -19.52 28.71
C ASP A 119 25.99 -20.70 29.68
N MET A 120 24.96 -20.93 30.50
CA MET A 120 24.94 -22.05 31.43
C MET A 120 24.85 -23.41 30.74
N ILE A 121 24.04 -23.51 29.68
CA ILE A 121 23.98 -24.74 28.87
C ILE A 121 25.36 -25.02 28.25
N GLN A 122 26.01 -23.99 27.70
CA GLN A 122 27.33 -24.12 27.09
C GLN A 122 28.37 -24.57 28.12
N GLN A 123 28.44 -23.92 29.28
CA GLN A 123 29.39 -24.27 30.34
C GLN A 123 29.19 -25.72 30.78
N PHE A 124 27.94 -26.14 30.99
CA PHE A 124 27.63 -27.51 31.40
C PHE A 124 28.09 -28.56 30.38
N ILE A 125 27.88 -28.30 29.08
CA ILE A 125 28.34 -29.20 28.01
C ILE A 125 29.87 -29.26 27.96
N GLN A 126 30.54 -28.12 28.14
CA GLN A 126 32.00 -28.04 28.17
C GLN A 126 32.57 -28.86 29.34
N ASP A 127 32.02 -28.68 30.54
CA ASP A 127 32.46 -29.42 31.74
C ASP A 127 32.32 -30.93 31.55
N LEU A 128 31.20 -31.40 31.01
CA LEU A 128 31.00 -32.82 30.69
C LEU A 128 31.99 -33.34 29.65
N THR A 129 32.29 -32.53 28.63
CA THR A 129 33.24 -32.88 27.57
C THR A 129 34.66 -33.01 28.15
N ASP A 130 35.05 -32.09 29.02
CA ASP A 130 36.36 -32.09 29.67
C ASP A 130 36.51 -33.28 30.63
N ILE A 131 35.48 -33.57 31.44
CA ILE A 131 35.43 -34.75 32.31
C ILE A 131 35.59 -36.03 31.48
N TRP A 132 34.85 -36.15 30.37
CA TRP A 132 34.93 -37.33 29.51
C TRP A 132 36.31 -37.50 28.85
N ALA A 133 36.92 -36.40 28.40
CA ALA A 133 38.25 -36.40 27.83
C ALA A 133 39.30 -36.87 28.85
N GLU A 134 39.19 -36.43 30.11
CA GLU A 134 40.08 -36.85 31.19
C GLU A 134 39.90 -38.34 31.56
N VAL A 135 38.66 -38.82 31.63
CA VAL A 135 38.38 -40.26 31.87
C VAL A 135 38.99 -41.12 30.77
N LYS A 136 38.81 -40.73 29.51
CA LYS A 136 39.35 -41.47 28.37
C LYS A 136 40.88 -41.54 28.37
N LYS A 137 41.57 -40.45 28.76
CA LYS A 137 43.04 -40.43 28.89
C LYS A 137 43.50 -41.43 29.96
N LYS A 138 42.81 -41.50 31.09
CA LYS A 138 43.15 -42.41 32.20
C LYS A 138 42.95 -43.88 31.80
N ASP A 139 41.87 -44.20 31.11
CA ASP A 139 41.63 -45.57 30.62
C ASP A 139 42.74 -46.03 29.65
N GLN A 140 43.19 -45.13 28.76
CA GLN A 140 44.28 -45.44 27.83
C GLN A 140 45.64 -45.63 28.52
N GLN A 141 45.87 -44.96 29.66
CA GLN A 141 47.08 -45.14 30.45
C GLN A 141 47.04 -46.44 31.25
N GLN A 142 45.87 -46.86 31.76
CA GLN A 142 45.71 -48.14 32.47
C GLN A 142 45.86 -49.36 31.56
N ILE A 143 45.54 -49.27 30.27
CA ILE A 143 45.74 -50.37 29.30
C ILE A 143 47.24 -50.53 28.90
N ARG A 144 48.08 -49.52 29.17
CA ARG A 144 49.51 -49.52 28.82
C ARG A 144 50.44 -49.92 29.98
N VAL A 145 49.88 -50.24 31.15
CA VAL A 145 50.58 -50.77 32.33
C VAL A 145 50.21 -52.23 32.49
#